data_AF-A0A807N6M3-F1
#
_entry.id   AF-A0A807N6M3-F1
#
_cell.length_a   1.000
_cell.length_b   1.000
_cell.length_c   1.000
_cell.angle_alpha   90.00
_cell.angle_beta   90.00
_cell.angle_gamma   90.00
#
_symmetry.space_group_name_H-M   'P 1'
#
loop_
_entity.id
_entity.type
_entity.pdbx_description
1 polymer ?
#
loop_
_entity_poly.entity_id
_entity_poly.type
_entity_poly.pdbx_seq_one_letter_code
_entity_poly.pdbx_strand_id
1 'polypeptide(L)'
;MRRWIAAIATTVAVAVGSVAATSAQALPIAPTPAAPVTGIPNPCASTKPFPDDAPIADVAAQLAANFGFKLAGKQWTEQRRASIKILWETLDAMECTPYRADLQSKVGGTVGLNATSISGYAWGDWSLTRSGYVSLDFGKFQRALDSGDEGRLVRLVVHELGHVRNSDRYQEPEYWTAFTKLFRQEGRFSEYAGRSVTETFADVVGYYVGRCALDNPYDTGAHDAYYEYAKTYIFGGKEFGPAPGETPNCTLPVDGAEPPMPGNEVPGWLEGLSGE
;
A
#
# COMPACT_ATOMS: atom_id res chain seq x y z
N MET A 1 -50.81 53.43 16.73
CA MET A 1 -51.85 53.00 15.76
C MET A 1 -51.33 53.26 14.34
N ARG A 2 -51.34 52.22 13.51
CA ARG A 2 -51.35 52.20 12.03
C ARG A 2 -52.04 53.46 11.44
N ARG A 3 -51.70 54.07 10.31
CA ARG A 3 -51.11 53.69 9.01
C ARG A 3 -50.99 55.00 8.22
N TRP A 4 -49.98 55.20 7.38
CA TRP A 4 -50.16 55.93 6.11
C TRP A 4 -49.24 55.35 5.03
N ILE A 5 -49.84 55.11 3.87
CA ILE A 5 -49.23 54.62 2.63
C ILE A 5 -48.75 55.85 1.86
N ALA A 6 -47.55 55.80 1.28
CA ALA A 6 -47.19 56.63 0.15
C ALA A 6 -46.31 55.82 -0.80
N ALA A 7 -46.84 55.57 -2.00
CA ALA A 7 -46.16 54.97 -3.12
C ALA A 7 -45.22 55.99 -3.78
N ILE A 8 -44.01 55.57 -4.15
CA ILE A 8 -43.19 56.24 -5.17
C ILE A 8 -42.68 55.17 -6.12
N ALA A 9 -42.88 55.44 -7.40
CA ALA A 9 -42.57 54.60 -8.54
C ALA A 9 -41.06 54.44 -8.77
N THR A 10 -40.65 53.26 -9.24
CA THR A 10 -39.36 53.11 -9.92
C THR A 10 -39.54 52.24 -11.17
N THR A 11 -39.25 52.87 -12.29
CA THR A 11 -39.13 52.37 -13.66
C THR A 11 -38.40 51.03 -13.77
N VAL A 12 -39.02 50.05 -14.41
CA VAL A 12 -38.37 48.81 -14.85
C VAL A 12 -37.54 49.13 -16.10
N ALA A 13 -36.24 49.24 -15.93
CA ALA A 13 -35.30 49.17 -17.05
C ALA A 13 -35.19 47.69 -17.46
N VAL A 14 -35.67 47.36 -18.66
CA VAL A 14 -35.45 46.05 -19.27
C VAL A 14 -34.00 45.97 -19.71
N ALA A 15 -33.14 45.42 -18.86
CA ALA A 15 -31.82 45.00 -19.26
C ALA A 15 -31.97 43.74 -20.12
N VAL A 16 -31.80 43.87 -21.43
CA VAL A 16 -31.59 42.74 -22.34
C VAL A 16 -30.20 42.19 -22.02
N GLY A 17 -30.15 41.35 -20.99
CA GLY A 17 -28.96 40.60 -20.63
C GLY A 17 -28.74 39.53 -21.69
N SER A 18 -27.73 39.72 -22.53
CA SER A 18 -27.20 38.70 -23.42
C SER A 18 -26.95 37.43 -22.61
N VAL A 19 -27.76 36.41 -22.83
CA VAL A 19 -27.45 35.04 -22.41
C VAL A 19 -26.23 34.58 -23.19
N ALA A 20 -25.05 34.92 -22.71
CA ALA A 20 -23.85 34.19 -23.06
C ALA A 20 -24.09 32.76 -22.56
N ALA A 21 -24.30 31.83 -23.51
CA ALA A 21 -24.35 30.42 -23.21
C ALA A 21 -23.00 30.05 -22.59
N THR A 22 -22.95 29.95 -21.26
CA THR A 22 -21.87 29.28 -20.55
C THR A 22 -21.95 27.82 -20.95
N SER A 23 -21.15 27.42 -21.94
CA SER A 23 -20.86 26.02 -22.19
C SER A 23 -20.24 25.47 -20.90
N ALA A 24 -21.05 24.78 -20.10
CA ALA A 24 -20.59 23.98 -19.00
C ALA A 24 -19.63 22.95 -19.58
N GLN A 25 -18.34 23.19 -19.43
CA GLN A 25 -17.33 22.18 -19.66
C GLN A 25 -17.60 21.10 -18.62
N ALA A 26 -18.02 19.92 -19.09
CA ALA A 26 -18.10 18.75 -18.22
C ALA A 26 -16.75 18.61 -17.53
N LEU A 27 -16.77 18.59 -16.19
CA LEU A 27 -15.59 18.27 -15.40
C LEU A 27 -15.02 16.95 -15.95
N PRO A 28 -13.67 16.80 -16.01
CA PRO A 28 -13.08 15.53 -16.39
C PRO A 28 -13.74 14.43 -15.57
N ILE A 29 -14.25 13.41 -16.26
CA ILE A 29 -14.87 12.25 -15.64
C ILE A 29 -13.88 11.76 -14.58
N ALA A 30 -14.30 11.74 -13.32
CA ALA A 30 -13.47 11.23 -12.24
C ALA A 30 -12.98 9.84 -12.67
N PRO A 31 -11.67 9.53 -12.53
CA PRO A 31 -11.16 8.22 -12.92
C PRO A 31 -12.03 7.15 -12.28
N THR A 32 -12.40 6.13 -13.08
CA THR A 32 -13.13 4.97 -12.56
C THR A 32 -12.40 4.47 -11.32
N PRO A 33 -13.08 4.35 -10.16
CA PRO A 33 -12.44 3.85 -8.95
C PRO A 33 -11.76 2.52 -9.27
N ALA A 34 -10.48 2.41 -8.89
CA ALA A 34 -9.77 1.14 -8.96
C ALA A 34 -10.57 0.10 -8.17
N ALA A 35 -10.55 -1.16 -8.62
CA ALA A 35 -11.05 -2.24 -7.79
C ALA A 35 -10.35 -2.17 -6.42
N PRO A 36 -11.08 -2.28 -5.30
CA PRO A 36 -10.50 -2.15 -3.98
C PRO A 36 -9.41 -3.20 -3.80
N VAL A 37 -8.23 -2.76 -3.39
CA VAL A 37 -7.17 -3.65 -2.88
C VAL A 37 -7.22 -3.52 -1.37
N THR A 38 -7.66 -4.56 -0.68
CA THR A 38 -7.75 -4.55 0.77
C THR A 38 -6.39 -4.18 1.35
N GLY A 39 -6.35 -3.21 2.27
CA GLY A 39 -5.09 -2.71 2.82
C GLY A 39 -4.61 -1.37 2.25
N ILE A 40 -5.08 -0.96 1.06
CA ILE A 40 -4.60 0.21 0.31
C ILE A 40 -5.79 1.14 -0.02
N PRO A 41 -6.01 2.23 0.73
CA PRO A 41 -7.15 3.14 0.52
C PRO A 41 -7.21 3.82 -0.85
N ASN A 42 -6.05 4.16 -1.42
CA ASN A 42 -5.94 4.88 -2.69
C ASN A 42 -4.93 4.17 -3.61
N PRO A 43 -5.25 2.97 -4.13
CA PRO A 43 -4.34 2.22 -4.99
C PRO A 43 -4.20 2.91 -6.36
N CYS A 44 -3.19 2.54 -7.12
CA CYS A 44 -3.16 2.84 -8.55
C CYS A 44 -4.37 2.19 -9.25
N ALA A 45 -4.82 2.80 -10.36
CA ALA A 45 -5.83 2.18 -11.21
C ALA A 45 -5.34 0.81 -11.69
N SER A 46 -6.13 -0.24 -11.48
CA SER A 46 -5.76 -1.59 -11.86
C SER A 46 -5.54 -1.68 -13.38
N THR A 47 -4.38 -2.21 -13.77
CA THR A 47 -4.06 -2.47 -15.18
C THR A 47 -3.96 -3.97 -15.47
N LYS A 48 -3.79 -4.77 -14.40
CA LYS A 48 -3.65 -6.21 -14.43
C LYS A 48 -4.61 -6.80 -13.39
N PRO A 49 -5.92 -6.88 -13.65
CA PRO A 49 -6.85 -7.50 -12.69
C PRO A 49 -6.45 -8.95 -12.40
N PHE A 50 -6.68 -9.41 -11.17
CA PHE A 50 -6.39 -10.78 -10.79
C PHE A 50 -7.26 -11.75 -11.61
N PRO A 51 -6.69 -12.79 -12.26
CA PRO A 51 -7.46 -13.73 -13.05
C PRO A 51 -8.12 -14.80 -12.16
N ASP A 52 -9.25 -14.45 -11.55
CA ASP A 52 -9.95 -15.28 -10.54
C ASP A 52 -10.24 -16.72 -11.00
N ASP A 53 -10.60 -16.91 -12.27
CA ASP A 53 -10.99 -18.22 -12.83
C ASP A 53 -9.83 -19.02 -13.43
N ALA A 54 -8.62 -18.45 -13.50
CA ALA A 54 -7.47 -19.12 -14.09
C ALA A 54 -6.84 -20.14 -13.12
N PRO A 55 -6.34 -21.29 -13.60
CA PRO A 55 -5.54 -22.21 -12.79
C PRO A 55 -4.31 -21.51 -12.19
N ILE A 56 -3.89 -21.87 -10.96
CA ILE A 56 -2.75 -21.21 -10.29
C ILE A 56 -1.44 -21.28 -11.09
N ALA A 57 -1.24 -22.33 -11.90
CA ALA A 57 -0.09 -22.39 -12.80
C ALA A 57 -0.09 -21.23 -13.81
N ASP A 58 -1.25 -20.89 -14.36
CA ASP A 58 -1.43 -19.78 -15.30
C ASP A 58 -1.37 -18.44 -14.56
N VAL A 59 -1.93 -18.34 -13.36
CA VAL A 59 -1.78 -17.16 -12.50
C VAL A 59 -0.30 -16.88 -12.22
N ALA A 60 0.47 -17.89 -11.83
CA ALA A 60 1.90 -17.74 -11.59
C ALA A 60 2.64 -17.30 -12.87
N ALA A 61 2.36 -17.92 -14.02
CA ALA A 61 2.95 -17.53 -15.29
C ALA A 61 2.62 -16.07 -15.66
N GLN A 62 1.37 -15.65 -15.47
CA GLN A 62 0.96 -14.27 -15.75
C GLN A 62 1.56 -13.27 -14.76
N LEU A 63 1.72 -13.62 -13.48
CA LEU A 63 2.39 -12.77 -12.48
C LEU A 63 3.84 -12.51 -12.91
N ALA A 64 4.55 -13.57 -13.31
CA ALA A 64 5.91 -13.46 -13.84
C ALA A 64 5.97 -12.56 -15.08
N ALA A 65 5.03 -12.73 -16.02
CA ALA A 65 5.00 -11.97 -17.27
C ALA A 65 4.61 -10.49 -17.09
N ASN A 66 3.62 -10.21 -16.23
CA ASN A 66 3.10 -8.86 -16.03
C ASN A 66 4.05 -8.01 -15.19
N PHE A 67 4.60 -8.57 -14.11
CA PHE A 67 5.39 -7.83 -13.14
C PHE A 67 6.90 -8.08 -13.26
N GLY A 68 7.32 -9.06 -14.06
CA GLY A 68 8.73 -9.32 -14.32
C GLY A 68 9.44 -9.92 -13.10
N PHE A 69 8.84 -10.91 -12.43
CA PHE A 69 9.49 -11.64 -11.33
C PHE A 69 9.81 -13.08 -11.71
N LYS A 70 10.90 -13.64 -11.18
CA LYS A 70 11.19 -15.07 -11.26
C LYS A 70 10.48 -15.78 -10.11
N LEU A 71 9.62 -16.75 -10.41
CA LEU A 71 8.87 -17.44 -9.35
C LEU A 71 9.57 -18.73 -8.93
N ALA A 72 9.57 -19.00 -7.63
CA ALA A 72 10.08 -20.23 -7.04
C ALA A 72 9.25 -20.64 -5.82
N GLY A 73 9.50 -21.84 -5.29
CA GLY A 73 8.84 -22.34 -4.09
C GLY A 73 7.66 -23.25 -4.39
N LYS A 74 7.16 -23.93 -3.36
CA LYS A 74 6.15 -24.99 -3.48
C LYS A 74 4.73 -24.53 -3.15
N GLN A 75 4.55 -23.28 -2.70
CA GLN A 75 3.26 -22.77 -2.25
C GLN A 75 2.47 -22.03 -3.36
N TRP A 76 2.90 -22.10 -4.62
CA TRP A 76 2.10 -21.71 -5.78
C TRP A 76 1.03 -22.77 -6.06
N THR A 77 0.01 -22.86 -5.20
CA THR A 77 -1.04 -23.88 -5.28
C THR A 77 -2.44 -23.27 -5.12
N GLU A 78 -3.46 -24.01 -5.55
CA GLU A 78 -4.88 -23.60 -5.41
C GLU A 78 -5.27 -23.28 -3.97
N GLN A 79 -4.75 -24.04 -2.99
CA GLN A 79 -5.00 -23.80 -1.57
C GLN A 79 -4.43 -22.46 -1.07
N ARG A 80 -3.59 -21.80 -1.86
CA ARG A 80 -2.95 -20.51 -1.54
C ARG A 80 -3.45 -19.38 -2.43
N ARG A 81 -4.53 -19.58 -3.18
CA ARG A 81 -5.08 -18.59 -4.13
C ARG A 81 -5.29 -17.22 -3.48
N ALA A 82 -5.87 -17.16 -2.28
CA ALA A 82 -6.11 -15.89 -1.58
C ALA A 82 -4.79 -15.14 -1.24
N SER A 83 -3.79 -15.84 -0.72
CA SER A 83 -2.45 -15.26 -0.47
C SER A 83 -1.78 -14.77 -1.75
N ILE A 84 -1.91 -15.53 -2.85
CA ILE A 84 -1.39 -15.14 -4.17
C ILE A 84 -2.12 -13.91 -4.71
N LYS A 85 -3.44 -13.82 -4.47
CA LYS A 85 -4.27 -12.66 -4.84
C LYS A 85 -3.81 -11.40 -4.13
N ILE A 86 -3.56 -11.45 -2.81
CA ILE A 86 -3.01 -10.31 -2.05
C ILE A 86 -1.68 -9.83 -2.65
N LEU A 87 -0.75 -10.76 -2.93
CA LEU A 87 0.52 -10.40 -3.57
C LEU A 87 0.29 -9.72 -4.93
N TRP A 88 -0.56 -10.30 -5.78
CA TRP A 88 -0.84 -9.78 -7.11
C TRP A 88 -1.44 -8.36 -7.04
N GLU A 89 -2.49 -8.19 -6.25
CA GLU A 89 -3.21 -6.93 -6.13
C GLU A 89 -2.35 -5.85 -5.47
N THR A 90 -1.49 -6.22 -4.52
CA THR A 90 -0.49 -5.30 -3.94
C THR A 90 0.48 -4.81 -5.01
N LEU A 91 0.97 -5.69 -5.90
CA LEU A 91 1.85 -5.29 -6.99
C LEU A 91 1.14 -4.36 -7.98
N ASP A 92 -0.05 -4.73 -8.48
CA ASP A 92 -0.82 -3.90 -9.42
C ASP A 92 -1.20 -2.54 -8.82
N ALA A 93 -1.49 -2.50 -7.52
CA ALA A 93 -1.81 -1.26 -6.80
C ALA A 93 -0.67 -0.24 -6.78
N MET A 94 0.56 -0.63 -7.08
CA MET A 94 1.73 0.27 -7.12
C MET A 94 2.21 0.60 -8.54
N GLU A 95 1.59 0.06 -9.59
CA GLU A 95 2.12 0.10 -10.96
C GLU A 95 2.15 1.50 -11.61
N CYS A 96 1.39 2.45 -11.07
CA CYS A 96 1.47 3.85 -11.50
C CYS A 96 2.68 4.61 -10.92
N THR A 97 3.56 3.93 -10.17
CA THR A 97 4.75 4.50 -9.53
C THR A 97 6.04 3.91 -10.12
N PRO A 98 7.21 4.54 -9.94
CA PRO A 98 8.49 3.98 -10.40
C PRO A 98 8.96 2.75 -9.59
N TYR A 99 8.30 2.43 -8.48
CA TYR A 99 8.80 1.51 -7.45
C TYR A 99 9.26 0.15 -8.00
N ARG A 100 8.44 -0.50 -8.83
CA ARG A 100 8.78 -1.81 -9.43
C ARG A 100 9.96 -1.72 -10.39
N ALA A 101 10.01 -0.70 -11.23
CA ALA A 101 11.12 -0.52 -12.17
C ALA A 101 12.43 -0.27 -11.41
N ASP A 102 12.37 0.58 -10.38
CA ASP A 102 13.51 0.89 -9.53
C ASP A 102 14.05 -0.33 -8.79
N LEU A 103 13.20 -1.15 -8.17
CA LEU A 103 13.66 -2.34 -7.44
C LEU A 103 14.25 -3.40 -8.38
N GLN A 104 13.69 -3.57 -9.58
CA GLN A 104 14.21 -4.51 -10.57
C GLN A 104 15.60 -4.08 -11.07
N SER A 105 15.85 -2.77 -11.17
CA SER A 105 17.16 -2.25 -11.57
C SER A 105 18.29 -2.61 -10.58
N LYS A 106 17.98 -2.90 -9.31
CA LYS A 106 18.98 -3.08 -8.24
C LYS A 106 19.72 -4.41 -8.28
N VAL A 107 19.11 -5.44 -8.86
CA VAL A 107 19.65 -6.80 -8.83
C VAL A 107 20.27 -7.23 -10.16
N GLY A 108 20.53 -6.29 -11.08
CA GLY A 108 21.19 -6.56 -12.37
C GLY A 108 20.47 -7.63 -13.21
N GLY A 109 19.16 -7.80 -12.99
CA GLY A 109 18.38 -8.92 -13.50
C GLY A 109 16.97 -8.92 -12.91
N THR A 110 16.36 -10.10 -12.82
CA THR A 110 14.98 -10.27 -12.35
C THR A 110 14.95 -10.64 -10.87
N VAL A 111 14.32 -9.82 -10.03
CA VAL A 111 14.04 -10.15 -8.61
C VAL A 111 13.21 -11.43 -8.56
N GLY A 112 13.53 -12.31 -7.62
CA GLY A 112 12.77 -13.53 -7.39
C GLY A 112 11.64 -13.36 -6.37
N LEU A 113 10.53 -14.08 -6.56
CA LEU A 113 9.48 -14.29 -5.55
C LEU A 113 9.41 -15.77 -5.22
N ASN A 114 9.63 -16.11 -3.94
CA ASN A 114 9.72 -17.49 -3.47
C ASN A 114 8.59 -17.80 -2.48
N ALA A 115 7.55 -18.48 -2.95
CA ALA A 115 6.42 -18.89 -2.11
C ALA A 115 6.75 -20.20 -1.38
N THR A 116 7.21 -20.11 -0.12
CA THR A 116 7.75 -21.25 0.63
C THR A 116 7.48 -21.13 2.12
N SER A 117 7.52 -22.27 2.83
CA SER A 117 7.54 -22.26 4.28
C SER A 117 8.83 -21.64 4.80
N ILE A 118 8.70 -20.71 5.74
CA ILE A 118 9.82 -20.05 6.43
C ILE A 118 9.82 -20.54 7.89
N SER A 119 10.97 -20.96 8.39
CA SER A 119 11.10 -21.41 9.78
C SER A 119 10.95 -20.24 10.76
N GLY A 120 10.56 -20.56 12.00
CA GLY A 120 10.41 -19.54 13.05
C GLY A 120 9.20 -18.61 12.85
N TYR A 121 9.32 -17.39 13.37
CA TYR A 121 8.21 -16.44 13.41
C TYR A 121 8.06 -15.61 12.14
N ALA A 122 9.08 -15.49 11.28
CA ALA A 122 9.07 -14.63 10.10
C ALA A 122 8.08 -15.10 9.02
N TRP A 123 7.39 -14.17 8.37
CA TRP A 123 6.38 -14.44 7.33
C TRP A 123 6.88 -14.08 5.93
N GLY A 124 7.93 -13.26 5.87
CA GLY A 124 8.69 -12.96 4.68
C GLY A 124 10.16 -12.77 5.02
N ASP A 125 10.99 -12.81 3.99
CA ASP A 125 12.38 -12.38 4.08
C ASP A 125 12.92 -11.99 2.70
N TRP A 126 13.90 -11.09 2.67
CA TRP A 126 14.72 -10.86 1.49
C TRP A 126 16.06 -11.61 1.59
N SER A 127 16.30 -12.51 0.62
CA SER A 127 17.59 -13.16 0.39
C SER A 127 18.11 -14.10 1.50
N LEU A 128 17.35 -14.33 2.59
CA LEU A 128 17.75 -15.22 3.69
C LEU A 128 17.39 -16.67 3.38
N THR A 129 16.14 -16.93 3.00
CA THR A 129 15.67 -18.27 2.63
C THR A 129 16.18 -18.67 1.25
N ARG A 130 16.31 -17.70 0.33
CA ARG A 130 16.86 -17.93 -1.01
C ARG A 130 17.50 -16.66 -1.57
N SER A 131 18.79 -16.72 -1.87
CA SER A 131 19.55 -15.57 -2.37
C SER A 131 18.92 -14.94 -3.62
N GLY A 132 18.68 -13.63 -3.57
CA GLY A 132 18.06 -12.85 -4.65
C GLY A 132 16.53 -13.00 -4.78
N TYR A 133 15.85 -13.58 -3.77
CA TYR A 133 14.40 -13.73 -3.74
C TYR A 133 13.81 -13.07 -2.51
N VAL A 134 12.67 -12.41 -2.71
CA VAL A 134 11.71 -12.15 -1.63
C VAL A 134 10.96 -13.45 -1.39
N SER A 135 11.14 -14.03 -0.22
CA SER A 135 10.41 -15.23 0.21
C SER A 135 9.18 -14.81 0.99
N LEU A 136 8.04 -15.43 0.71
CA LEU A 136 6.77 -15.20 1.40
C LEU A 136 6.18 -16.55 1.80
N ASP A 137 5.80 -16.69 3.06
CA ASP A 137 5.11 -17.88 3.56
C ASP A 137 3.60 -17.72 3.44
N PHE A 138 3.06 -18.08 2.27
CA PHE A 138 1.63 -18.09 2.01
C PHE A 138 0.86 -19.03 2.94
N GLY A 139 1.53 -20.00 3.56
CA GLY A 139 0.97 -20.82 4.63
C GLY A 139 0.68 -20.02 5.89
N LYS A 140 1.55 -19.07 6.26
CA LYS A 140 1.32 -18.15 7.37
C LYS A 140 0.34 -17.05 6.98
N PHE A 141 0.38 -16.55 5.75
CA PHE A 141 -0.59 -15.54 5.26
C PHE A 141 -2.04 -15.97 5.52
N GLN A 142 -2.36 -17.25 5.29
CA GLN A 142 -3.69 -17.78 5.56
C GLN A 142 -4.18 -17.46 6.98
N ARG A 143 -3.28 -17.46 7.98
CA ARG A 143 -3.64 -17.16 9.37
C ARG A 143 -4.07 -15.71 9.57
N ALA A 144 -3.48 -14.77 8.83
CA ALA A 144 -3.90 -13.36 8.87
C ALA A 144 -5.17 -13.12 8.04
N LEU A 145 -5.34 -13.85 6.93
CA LEU A 145 -6.60 -13.85 6.18
C LEU A 145 -7.76 -14.33 7.05
N ASP A 146 -7.54 -15.42 7.79
CA ASP A 146 -8.54 -15.98 8.72
C ASP A 146 -8.88 -15.00 9.86
N SER A 147 -8.01 -14.05 10.19
CA SER A 147 -8.23 -13.00 11.19
C SER A 147 -8.68 -11.65 10.60
N GLY A 148 -8.89 -11.57 9.28
CA GLY A 148 -9.28 -10.33 8.59
C GLY A 148 -8.21 -9.24 8.54
N ASP A 149 -6.94 -9.57 8.80
CA ASP A 149 -5.82 -8.61 8.82
C ASP A 149 -5.06 -8.60 7.48
N GLU A 150 -5.79 -8.27 6.41
CA GLU A 150 -5.24 -8.18 5.05
C GLU A 150 -4.27 -7.00 4.89
N GLY A 151 -4.50 -5.90 5.62
CA GLY A 151 -3.62 -4.73 5.63
C GLY A 151 -2.20 -5.08 6.08
N ARG A 152 -2.04 -5.93 7.10
CA ARG A 152 -0.73 -6.45 7.52
C ARG A 152 -0.02 -7.23 6.42
N LEU A 153 -0.75 -8.01 5.62
CA LEU A 153 -0.17 -8.78 4.51
C LEU A 153 0.31 -7.87 3.39
N VAL A 154 -0.44 -6.82 3.06
CA VAL A 154 0.02 -5.78 2.11
C VAL A 154 1.29 -5.12 2.62
N ARG A 155 1.29 -4.64 3.87
CA ARG A 155 2.48 -4.03 4.49
C ARG A 155 3.67 -4.98 4.44
N LEU A 156 3.47 -6.26 4.72
CA LEU A 156 4.54 -7.27 4.69
C LEU A 156 5.11 -7.44 3.27
N VAL A 157 4.27 -7.62 2.25
CA VAL A 157 4.72 -7.75 0.85
C VAL A 157 5.58 -6.54 0.45
N VAL A 158 5.11 -5.33 0.75
CA VAL A 158 5.81 -4.09 0.40
C VAL A 158 7.08 -3.89 1.24
N HIS A 159 7.06 -4.28 2.52
CA HIS A 159 8.22 -4.26 3.40
C HIS A 159 9.36 -5.13 2.82
N GLU A 160 9.08 -6.37 2.44
CA GLU A 160 10.10 -7.26 1.87
C GLU A 160 10.66 -6.74 0.53
N LEU A 161 9.80 -6.15 -0.30
CA LEU A 161 10.23 -5.46 -1.52
C LEU A 161 11.07 -4.21 -1.22
N GLY A 162 10.84 -3.57 -0.07
CA GLY A 162 11.66 -2.48 0.47
C GLY A 162 13.11 -2.90 0.68
N HIS A 163 13.36 -4.11 1.18
CA HIS A 163 14.72 -4.65 1.29
C HIS A 163 15.40 -4.88 -0.07
N VAL A 164 14.63 -5.21 -1.11
CA VAL A 164 15.16 -5.25 -2.48
C VAL A 164 15.50 -3.83 -2.91
N ARG A 165 14.60 -2.87 -2.69
CA ARG A 165 14.81 -1.47 -3.10
C ARG A 165 16.06 -0.86 -2.47
N ASN A 166 16.42 -1.28 -1.26
CA ASN A 166 17.64 -0.87 -0.55
C ASN A 166 18.85 -1.81 -0.69
N SER A 167 18.82 -2.77 -1.62
CA SER A 167 19.94 -3.69 -1.81
C SER A 167 21.20 -3.02 -2.36
N ASP A 168 21.06 -1.86 -3.02
CA ASP A 168 22.16 -1.04 -3.52
C ASP A 168 22.69 -0.01 -2.51
N ARG A 169 22.23 -0.04 -1.25
CA ARG A 169 22.58 0.92 -0.18
C ARG A 169 24.08 1.19 -0.01
N TYR A 170 24.93 0.20 -0.32
CA TYR A 170 26.39 0.32 -0.23
C TYR A 170 27.00 1.22 -1.32
N GLN A 171 26.22 1.56 -2.35
CA GLN A 171 26.59 2.49 -3.41
C GLN A 171 26.21 3.94 -3.05
N GLU A 172 25.65 4.16 -1.87
CA GLU A 172 25.19 5.47 -1.35
C GLU A 172 24.28 6.26 -2.32
N PRO A 173 23.26 5.62 -2.93
CA PRO A 173 22.35 6.31 -3.83
C PRO A 173 21.59 7.42 -3.10
N GLU A 174 21.17 8.46 -3.83
CA GLU A 174 20.56 9.67 -3.27
C GLU A 174 19.43 9.38 -2.29
N TYR A 175 18.48 8.52 -2.68
CA TYR A 175 17.35 8.15 -1.81
C TYR A 175 17.83 7.55 -0.48
N TRP A 176 18.87 6.71 -0.49
CA TRP A 176 19.40 6.06 0.71
C TRP A 176 20.17 7.04 1.59
N THR A 177 20.95 7.93 0.98
CA THR A 177 21.65 9.00 1.69
C THR A 177 20.66 9.95 2.36
N ALA A 178 19.57 10.30 1.68
CA ALA A 178 18.47 11.07 2.27
C ALA A 178 17.80 10.31 3.44
N PHE A 179 17.52 9.02 3.28
CA PHE A 179 16.91 8.21 4.33
C PHE A 179 17.78 8.10 5.58
N THR A 180 19.07 7.80 5.41
CA THR A 180 19.98 7.65 6.56
C THR A 180 20.14 8.95 7.34
N LYS A 181 20.10 10.11 6.67
CA LYS A 181 20.05 11.41 7.32
C LYS A 181 18.75 11.59 8.10
N LEU A 182 17.62 11.30 7.46
CA LEU A 182 16.30 11.38 8.09
C LEU A 182 16.19 10.48 9.32
N PHE A 183 16.66 9.23 9.21
CA PHE A 183 16.67 8.27 10.31
C PHE A 183 17.47 8.76 11.53
N ARG A 184 18.57 9.49 11.32
CA ARG A 184 19.34 10.10 12.41
C ARG A 184 18.59 11.26 13.09
N GLN A 185 17.67 11.91 12.39
CA GLN A 185 16.89 13.04 12.89
C GLN A 185 15.63 12.57 13.62
N GLU A 186 14.87 11.67 13.00
CA GLU A 186 13.57 11.20 13.49
C GLU A 186 13.69 9.99 14.43
N GLY A 187 14.70 9.15 14.23
CA GLY A 187 14.90 7.94 15.04
C GLY A 187 13.89 6.83 14.73
N ARG A 188 13.39 6.17 15.77
CA ARG A 188 12.54 4.98 15.67
C ARG A 188 11.22 5.32 14.97
N PHE A 189 10.83 4.49 13.99
CA PHE A 189 9.56 4.64 13.27
C PHE A 189 8.50 3.64 13.75
N SER A 190 8.90 2.40 14.00
CA SER A 190 8.02 1.34 14.47
C SER A 190 8.70 0.55 15.58
N GLU A 191 7.92 -0.25 16.30
CA GLU A 191 8.51 -1.12 17.30
C GLU A 191 9.40 -2.20 16.68
N TYR A 192 8.88 -2.89 15.67
CA TYR A 192 9.54 -3.95 14.91
C TYR A 192 10.90 -3.55 14.32
N ALA A 193 10.99 -2.36 13.72
CA ALA A 193 12.25 -1.91 13.12
C ALA A 193 13.34 -1.61 14.17
N GLY A 194 12.93 -1.37 15.42
CA GLY A 194 13.82 -1.03 16.52
C GLY A 194 14.78 0.11 16.14
N ARG A 195 16.08 -0.21 16.11
CA ARG A 195 17.16 0.72 15.71
C ARG A 195 17.82 0.35 14.37
N SER A 196 17.29 -0.64 13.66
CA SER A 196 17.84 -1.04 12.37
C SER A 196 17.40 -0.06 11.29
N VAL A 197 18.36 0.59 10.63
CA VAL A 197 18.07 1.55 9.56
C VAL A 197 17.41 0.85 8.37
N THR A 198 17.81 -0.37 8.04
CA THR A 198 17.26 -1.11 6.90
C THR A 198 15.85 -1.64 7.17
N GLU A 199 15.56 -2.04 8.40
CA GLU A 199 14.18 -2.41 8.81
C GLU A 199 13.29 -1.17 8.89
N THR A 200 13.81 -0.06 9.42
CA THR A 200 13.07 1.21 9.46
C THR A 200 12.72 1.67 8.06
N PHE A 201 13.66 1.54 7.11
CA PHE A 201 13.39 1.82 5.69
C PHE A 201 12.26 0.96 5.14
N ALA A 202 12.34 -0.36 5.35
CA ALA A 202 11.34 -1.30 4.87
C ALA A 202 9.95 -1.04 5.51
N ASP A 203 9.91 -0.64 6.79
CA ASP A 203 8.67 -0.27 7.47
C ASP A 203 8.07 1.03 7.00
N VAL A 204 8.89 2.07 6.83
CA VAL A 204 8.47 3.35 6.24
C VAL A 204 7.81 3.10 4.89
N VAL A 205 8.45 2.28 4.04
CA VAL A 205 7.92 1.94 2.71
C VAL A 205 6.66 1.05 2.80
N GLY A 206 6.67 0.04 3.68
CA GLY A 206 5.57 -0.91 3.85
C GLY A 206 4.29 -0.27 4.38
N TYR A 207 4.40 0.50 5.47
CA TYR A 207 3.25 1.21 6.07
C TYR A 207 2.77 2.38 5.22
N TYR A 208 3.62 2.94 4.35
CA TYR A 208 3.22 4.00 3.42
C TYR A 208 2.20 3.50 2.40
N VAL A 209 2.34 2.26 1.93
CA VAL A 209 1.39 1.62 1.00
C VAL A 209 0.26 0.92 1.75
N GLY A 210 0.59 0.06 2.72
CA GLY A 210 -0.36 -0.67 3.56
C GLY A 210 -0.97 0.22 4.64
N ARG A 211 -1.66 1.30 4.23
CA ARG A 211 -2.22 2.30 5.16
C ARG A 211 -3.26 1.72 6.11
N CYS A 212 -3.89 0.60 5.75
CA CYS A 212 -4.85 -0.10 6.60
C CYS A 212 -4.26 -1.26 7.42
N ALA A 213 -2.93 -1.42 7.45
CA ALA A 213 -2.31 -2.28 8.45
C ALA A 213 -2.59 -1.75 9.85
N LEU A 214 -2.81 -2.65 10.81
CA LEU A 214 -2.96 -2.28 12.22
C LEU A 214 -1.73 -1.53 12.73
N ASP A 215 -1.94 -0.66 13.71
CA ASP A 215 -0.90 0.12 14.40
C ASP A 215 0.03 0.89 13.45
N ASN A 216 -0.52 1.38 12.33
CA ASN A 216 0.26 2.12 11.35
C ASN A 216 0.82 3.41 11.98
N PRO A 217 2.16 3.58 12.04
CA PRO A 217 2.76 4.74 12.73
C PRO A 217 2.31 6.09 12.16
N TYR A 218 1.95 6.15 10.88
CA TYR A 218 1.47 7.37 10.23
C TYR A 218 0.11 7.86 10.75
N ASP A 219 -0.69 7.01 11.40
CA ASP A 219 -2.03 7.38 11.87
C ASP A 219 -2.00 8.39 13.03
N THR A 220 -0.84 8.59 13.65
CA THR A 220 -0.64 9.56 14.73
C THR A 220 -0.27 10.96 14.24
N GLY A 221 0.19 11.09 12.99
CA GLY A 221 0.82 12.33 12.48
C GLY A 221 2.22 12.61 13.06
N ALA A 222 2.81 11.69 13.85
CA ALA A 222 4.14 11.89 14.43
C ALA A 222 5.28 11.65 13.43
N HIS A 223 4.99 11.04 12.28
CA HIS A 223 6.00 10.55 11.33
C HIS A 223 5.88 11.18 9.92
N ASP A 224 5.41 12.43 9.84
CA ASP A 224 5.22 13.17 8.58
C ASP A 224 6.49 13.23 7.72
N ALA A 225 7.66 13.40 8.34
CA ALA A 225 8.91 13.48 7.62
C ALA A 225 9.27 12.15 6.91
N TYR A 226 8.96 11.01 7.53
CA TYR A 226 9.09 9.70 6.89
C TYR A 226 8.05 9.49 5.79
N TYR A 227 6.84 10.02 5.96
CA TYR A 227 5.78 9.95 4.96
C TYR A 227 6.18 10.73 3.70
N GLU A 228 6.59 11.99 3.86
CA GLU A 228 7.03 12.84 2.75
C GLU A 228 8.29 12.29 2.06
N TYR A 229 9.18 11.64 2.82
CA TYR A 229 10.30 10.91 2.24
C TYR A 229 9.83 9.79 1.32
N ALA A 230 8.95 8.90 1.79
CA ALA A 230 8.48 7.75 1.00
C ALA A 230 7.75 8.22 -0.26
N LYS A 231 6.89 9.22 -0.13
CA LYS A 231 6.21 9.90 -1.23
C LYS A 231 7.20 10.39 -2.28
N THR A 232 8.19 11.16 -1.87
CA THR A 232 9.11 11.84 -2.79
C THR A 232 10.11 10.89 -3.44
N TYR A 233 10.77 10.06 -2.63
CA TYR A 233 11.95 9.31 -3.06
C TYR A 233 11.63 7.88 -3.53
N ILE A 234 10.50 7.31 -3.13
CA ILE A 234 10.19 5.89 -3.37
C ILE A 234 9.03 5.75 -4.35
N PHE A 235 7.97 6.54 -4.18
CA PHE A 235 6.72 6.37 -4.91
C PHE A 235 6.40 7.49 -5.91
N GLY A 236 7.35 8.38 -6.20
CA GLY A 236 7.21 9.38 -7.26
C GLY A 236 6.05 10.37 -7.07
N GLY A 237 5.72 10.68 -5.81
CA GLY A 237 4.64 11.60 -5.44
C GLY A 237 3.27 10.95 -5.24
N LYS A 238 3.13 9.64 -5.51
CA LYS A 238 1.86 8.93 -5.31
C LYS A 238 1.55 8.76 -3.82
N GLU A 239 0.36 9.16 -3.41
CA GLU A 239 -0.21 8.92 -2.09
C GLU A 239 -1.16 7.71 -2.12
N PHE A 240 -1.01 6.78 -1.16
CA PHE A 240 -1.81 5.56 -1.05
C PHE A 240 -2.91 5.62 0.01
N GLY A 241 -2.98 6.72 0.76
CA GLY A 241 -4.03 6.99 1.74
C GLY A 241 -4.09 8.48 2.06
N PRO A 242 -4.86 8.87 3.09
CA PRO A 242 -4.92 10.25 3.51
C PRO A 242 -3.59 10.70 4.12
N ALA A 243 -3.49 11.98 4.44
CA ALA A 243 -2.34 12.55 5.12
C ALA A 243 -2.09 11.84 6.47
N PRO A 244 -0.86 11.85 7.00
CA PRO A 244 -0.59 11.39 8.36
C PRO A 244 -1.52 12.07 9.39
N GLY A 245 -1.94 11.32 10.41
CA GLY A 245 -2.89 11.80 11.43
C GLY A 245 -4.36 11.72 11.01
N GLU A 246 -4.66 11.43 9.74
CA GLU A 246 -6.02 11.21 9.25
C GLU A 246 -6.35 9.72 9.15
N THR A 247 -7.56 9.34 9.55
CA THR A 247 -8.01 7.95 9.52
C THR A 247 -8.26 7.48 8.08
N PRO A 248 -7.55 6.45 7.59
CA PRO A 248 -7.82 5.86 6.28
C PRO A 248 -9.18 5.18 6.24
N ASN A 249 -9.88 5.28 5.10
CA ASN A 249 -11.07 4.48 4.85
C ASN A 249 -10.63 3.05 4.50
N CYS A 250 -10.66 2.17 5.50
CA CYS A 250 -10.36 0.75 5.37
C CYS A 250 -11.60 -0.12 5.23
N THR A 251 -12.78 0.50 5.20
CA THR A 251 -14.03 -0.21 4.88
C THR A 251 -14.14 -0.35 3.37
N LEU A 252 -13.54 -1.40 2.81
CA LEU A 252 -14.20 -2.22 1.80
C LEU A 252 -13.41 -3.53 1.53
N PRO A 253 -14.12 -4.64 1.30
CA PRO A 253 -15.57 -4.78 1.43
C PRO A 253 -15.95 -5.57 2.67
N VAL A 254 -16.63 -4.93 3.63
CA VAL A 254 -17.34 -5.65 4.69
C VAL A 254 -18.83 -5.65 4.37
N ASP A 255 -19.41 -6.85 4.23
CA ASP A 255 -20.72 -7.16 4.79
C ASP A 255 -20.74 -8.66 5.12
N GLY A 256 -20.69 -8.99 6.41
CA GLY A 256 -20.61 -10.38 6.91
C GLY A 256 -19.21 -10.87 7.32
N ALA A 257 -18.17 -10.04 7.26
CA ALA A 257 -16.94 -10.35 7.98
C ALA A 257 -17.23 -10.22 9.48
N GLU A 258 -16.93 -11.27 10.25
CA GLU A 258 -17.06 -11.19 11.70
C GLU A 258 -16.20 -10.03 12.21
N PRO A 259 -16.68 -9.21 13.18
CA PRO A 259 -15.79 -8.33 13.91
C PRO A 259 -14.63 -9.19 14.40
N PRO A 260 -13.36 -8.76 14.28
CA PRO A 260 -12.24 -9.56 14.76
C PRO A 260 -12.60 -9.97 16.18
N MET A 261 -12.77 -11.29 16.39
CA MET A 261 -13.09 -11.78 17.72
C MET A 261 -12.03 -11.15 18.63
N PRO A 262 -12.42 -10.49 19.74
CA PRO A 262 -11.42 -10.04 20.69
C PRO A 262 -10.59 -11.27 21.01
N GLY A 263 -9.37 -11.28 20.49
CA GLY A 263 -8.49 -12.41 20.67
C GLY A 263 -8.35 -12.57 22.17
N ASN A 264 -8.90 -13.66 22.72
CA ASN A 264 -8.48 -14.13 24.02
C ASN A 264 -6.95 -14.13 23.96
N GLU A 265 -6.33 -13.29 24.79
CA GLU A 265 -4.88 -13.11 24.95
C GLU A 265 -4.07 -13.48 23.71
N VAL A 266 -3.62 -12.47 22.97
CA VAL A 266 -2.64 -12.62 21.88
C VAL A 266 -1.61 -13.68 22.29
N PRO A 267 -1.60 -14.88 21.68
CA PRO A 267 -0.62 -15.88 22.03
C PRO A 267 0.77 -15.28 21.79
N GLY A 268 1.69 -15.36 22.74
CA GLY A 268 3.05 -14.77 22.68
C GLY A 268 3.97 -15.30 21.56
N TRP A 269 3.40 -15.83 20.48
CA TRP A 269 4.08 -16.15 19.22
C TRP A 269 3.52 -15.35 18.03
N LEU A 270 2.47 -14.54 18.25
CA LEU A 270 1.93 -13.54 17.31
C LEU A 270 2.65 -12.17 17.40
N GLU A 271 3.46 -11.97 18.44
CA GLU A 271 4.26 -10.76 18.75
C GLU A 271 5.28 -10.38 17.64
N GLY A 272 5.64 -11.31 16.76
CA GLY A 272 6.73 -11.12 15.79
C GLY A 272 6.53 -10.06 14.69
N LEU A 273 5.39 -9.35 14.62
CA LEU A 273 5.21 -8.17 13.73
C LEU A 273 4.41 -7.02 14.37
N SER A 274 3.91 -7.16 15.60
CA SER A 274 3.21 -6.08 16.33
C SER A 274 4.14 -5.23 17.19
N GLY A 275 5.45 -5.48 17.14
CA GLY A 275 6.43 -4.81 17.97
C GLY A 275 6.92 -5.68 19.11
N GLU A 276 8.11 -6.24 18.90
CA GLU A 276 9.11 -6.50 19.94
C GLU A 276 10.49 -6.19 19.36
#